data_AF-A0A930QKK9-F1
#
_entry.id   AF-A0A930QKK9-F1
#
_cell.length_a   1.000
_cell.length_b   1.000
_cell.length_c   1.000
_cell.angle_alpha   90.00
_cell.angle_beta   90.00
_cell.angle_gamma   90.00
#
_symmetry.space_group_name_H-M   'P 1'
#
loop_
_entity.id
_entity.type
_entity.pdbx_description
1 polymer ?
#
loop_
_entity_poly.entity_id
_entity_poly.type
_entity_poly.pdbx_seq_one_letter_code
_entity_poly.pdbx_strand_id
1 'polypeptide(L)' 'MNETVFSQLMDIRDSGRVNMFDVPGVQRMAFEMGFYELVCFIEEDRAAYVRFI' A
#
# COMPACT_ATOMS: atom_id res chain seq x y z
N MET A 1 -6.92 -4.80 -8.44
CA MET A 1 -5.50 -4.50 -8.17
C MET A 1 -4.78 -4.46 -9.50
N ASN A 2 -4.05 -3.37 -9.78
CA ASN A 2 -3.25 -3.20 -10.99
C ASN A 2 -1.80 -3.68 -10.73
N GLU A 3 -1.03 -3.96 -11.79
CA GLU A 3 0.38 -4.33 -11.70
C GLU A 3 1.21 -3.25 -10.99
N THR A 4 0.92 -1.98 -11.24
CA THR A 4 1.56 -0.84 -10.56
C THR A 4 1.33 -0.86 -9.04
N VAL A 5 0.08 -1.02 -8.62
CA VAL A 5 -0.29 -1.08 -7.18
C VAL A 5 0.38 -2.27 -6.50
N PHE A 6 0.44 -3.42 -7.19
CA PHE A 6 1.13 -4.60 -6.68
C PHE A 6 2.63 -4.34 -6.50
N SER A 7 3.31 -3.75 -7.48
CA SER A 7 4.74 -3.43 -7.39
C SER A 7 5.03 -2.46 -6.24
N GLN A 8 4.27 -1.36 -6.15
CA GLN A 8 4.39 -0.37 -5.07
C GLN A 8 4.18 -0.99 -3.68
N LEU A 9 3.25 -1.93 -3.60
CA LEU A 9 2.97 -2.65 -2.35
C LEU A 9 4.12 -3.59 -1.96
N MET A 10 4.71 -4.29 -2.93
CA MET A 10 5.88 -5.14 -2.69
C MET A 10 7.08 -4.31 -2.26
N ASP A 11 7.29 -3.12 -2.84
CA ASP A 11 8.37 -2.21 -2.41
C ASP A 11 8.20 -1.78 -0.95
N ILE A 12 6.97 -1.47 -0.51
CA ILE A 12 6.69 -1.18 0.91
C ILE A 12 6.93 -2.41 1.78
N ARG A 13 6.46 -3.58 1.35
CA ARG A 13 6.61 -4.83 2.11
C ARG A 13 8.07 -5.20 2.29
N ASP A 14 8.86 -5.13 1.22
CA ASP A 14 10.28 -5.49 1.19
C ASP A 14 11.13 -4.51 1.99
N SER A 15 10.66 -3.25 2.15
CA SER A 15 11.31 -2.29 3.05
C SER A 15 11.30 -2.76 4.52
N GLY A 16 10.29 -3.54 4.93
CA GLY A 16 10.10 -3.97 6.32
C GLY A 16 9.89 -2.84 7.33
N ARG A 17 9.63 -1.61 6.89
CA ARG A 17 9.58 -0.40 7.76
C ARG A 17 8.23 -0.19 8.43
N VAL A 18 7.17 -0.76 7.87
CA VAL A 18 5.80 -0.60 8.36
C VAL A 18 5.10 -1.96 8.40
N ASN A 19 4.22 -2.16 9.38
CA ASN A 19 3.37 -3.34 9.41
C ASN A 19 2.34 -3.24 8.29
N MET A 20 2.21 -4.27 7.45
CA MET A 20 1.27 -4.25 6.33
C MET A 20 -0.21 -4.20 6.77
N PHE A 21 -0.54 -4.57 8.00
CA PHE A 21 -1.88 -4.38 8.58
C PHE A 21 -2.08 -2.99 9.20
N ASP A 22 -1.01 -2.21 9.40
CA ASP A 22 -1.08 -0.79 9.76
C ASP A 22 -1.38 0.06 8.51
N VAL A 23 -2.64 -0.01 8.06
CA VAL A 23 -3.10 0.67 6.84
C VAL A 23 -2.75 2.17 6.83
N PRO A 24 -2.99 2.95 7.90
CA PRO A 24 -2.58 4.35 7.93
C PRO A 24 -1.06 4.54 7.78
N GLY A 25 -0.26 3.66 8.39
CA GLY A 25 1.19 3.67 8.23
C GLY A 25 1.61 3.39 6.79
N VAL A 26 1.01 2.39 6.15
CA VAL A 26 1.28 2.02 4.75
C VAL A 26 0.90 3.16 3.82
N GLN A 27 -0.24 3.83 4.03
CA GLN A 27 -0.65 4.98 3.23
C GLN A 27 0.31 6.16 3.38
N ARG A 28 0.76 6.46 4.60
CA ARG A 28 1.76 7.51 4.83
C ARG A 28 3.06 7.19 4.11
N MET A 29 3.54 5.96 4.24
CA MET A 29 4.77 5.51 3.60
C MET A 29 4.65 5.49 2.08
N ALA A 30 3.52 5.05 1.54
CA ALA A 30 3.20 5.13 0.12
C ALA A 30 3.22 6.57 -0.39
N PHE A 31 2.61 7.50 0.37
CA PHE A 31 2.63 8.93 0.03
C PHE A 31 4.05 9.52 0.03
N GLU A 32 4.85 9.20 1.05
CA GLU A 32 6.26 9.64 1.14
C GLU A 32 7.13 9.12 -0.02
N MET A 33 6.82 7.93 -0.54
CA MET A 33 7.52 7.33 -1.69
C MET A 33 6.92 7.70 -3.05
N GLY A 34 5.87 8.53 -3.09
CA GLY A 34 5.19 8.93 -4.32
C GLY A 34 4.33 7.85 -4.97
N PHE A 35 3.96 6.80 -4.22
CA PHE A 35 3.08 5.71 -4.65
C PHE A 35 1.61 6.11 -4.56
N TYR A 36 1.24 7.16 -5.28
CA TYR A 36 -0.10 7.75 -5.19
C TYR A 36 -1.21 6.79 -5.66
N GLU A 37 -0.92 5.90 -6.61
CA GLU A 37 -1.87 4.87 -7.04
C GLU A 37 -2.21 3.90 -5.91
N LEU A 38 -1.22 3.47 -5.13
CA LEU A 38 -1.44 2.64 -3.95
C LEU A 38 -2.22 3.40 -2.86
N VAL A 39 -1.94 4.70 -2.66
CA VAL A 39 -2.71 5.53 -1.72
C VAL A 39 -4.19 5.58 -2.13
N CYS A 40 -4.48 5.90 -3.40
CA CYS A 40 -5.84 5.93 -3.92
C CYS A 40 -6.51 4.55 -3.84
N PHE A 41 -5.81 3.47 -4.17
CA PHE A 41 -6.34 2.12 -4.09
C PHE A 41 -6.78 1.74 -2.67
N ILE A 42 -5.98 2.10 -1.65
CA ILE A 42 -6.31 1.82 -0.25
C ILE A 42 -7.52 2.64 0.21
N GLU A 43 -7.66 3.88 -0.24
CA GLU A 43 -8.83 4.73 0.04
C GLU A 43 -10.09 4.21 -0.64
N GLU A 44 -9.99 3.78 -1.90
CA GLU A 44 -11.12 3.30 -2.70
C GLU A 44 -11.64 1.93 -2.24
N ASP A 45 -10.75 0.98 -1.94
CA ASP A 45 -11.12 -0.36 -1.51
C ASP A 45 -10.15 -0.93 -0.46
N ARG A 46 -10.26 -0.39 0.75
CA ARG A 46 -9.52 -0.89 1.92
C ARG A 46 -9.76 -2.38 2.19
N ALA A 47 -10.94 -2.90 1.87
CA ALA A 47 -11.25 -4.31 2.10
C ALA A 47 -10.45 -5.21 1.13
N ALA A 48 -10.30 -4.79 -0.13
CA ALA A 48 -9.44 -5.49 -1.09
C ALA A 48 -7.96 -5.46 -0.67
N TYR A 49 -7.47 -4.33 -0.15
CA TYR A 49 -6.13 -4.26 0.42
C TYR A 49 -5.93 -5.30 1.55
N VAL A 50 -6.82 -5.31 2.55
CA VAL A 50 -6.68 -6.21 3.71
C VAL A 50 -6.82 -7.69 3.31
N ARG A 51 -7.64 -8.01 2.30
CA ARG A 51 -7.75 -9.39 1.79
C ARG A 51 -6.48 -9.90 1.08
N PHE A 52 -5.63 -8.98 0.64
CA PHE A 52 -4.42 -9.31 -0.11
C PHE A 52 -3.18 -9.49 0.78
N ILE A 53 -3.16 -8.85 1.95
CA ILE A 53 -2.08 -8.96 2.95
C ILE A 53 -2.22 -10.25 3.77
#